data_AF-A0A2H6ALR9-F1
#
_entry.id   AF-A0A2H6ALR9-F1
#
_cell.length_a   1.000
_cell.length_b   1.000
_cell.length_c   1.000
_cell.angle_alpha   90.00
_cell.angle_beta   90.00
_cell.angle_gamma   90.00
#
_symmetry.space_group_name_H-M   'P 1'
#
loop_
_entity.id
_entity.type
_entity.pdbx_description
1 polymer ?
#
loop_
_entity_poly.entity_id
_entity_poly.type
_entity_poly.pdbx_seq_one_letter_code
_entity_poly.pdbx_strand_id
1 'polypeptide(L)'
;MALKKFILRGKEAHISKKDIEKVALKKRIVGRGKNYYACINGKRIPVKNLLYEVLKEKGYDVTLLDFTTQDAVRILRKLGVEILEEREIGTAKALLKFAGTLSIGGDALEDERRLCE
;
A
#
# COMPACT_ATOMS: atom_id res chain seq x y z
N MET A 1 1.53 5.35 21.46
CA MET A 1 0.87 4.95 20.19
C MET A 1 -0.16 3.88 20.50
N ALA A 2 -1.43 4.12 20.13
CA ALA A 2 -2.53 3.24 20.50
C ALA A 2 -2.59 1.99 19.61
N LEU A 3 -2.80 0.82 20.23
CA LEU A 3 -3.24 -0.39 19.52
C LEU A 3 -4.63 -0.13 18.95
N LYS A 4 -4.83 -0.46 17.68
CA LYS A 4 -6.16 -0.39 17.06
C LYS A 4 -6.70 -1.79 16.83
N LYS A 5 -7.99 -1.91 17.08
CA LYS A 5 -8.77 -3.14 16.90
C LYS A 5 -9.36 -3.17 15.50
N PHE A 6 -9.19 -4.30 14.82
CA PHE A 6 -9.75 -4.56 13.50
C PHE A 6 -10.38 -5.95 13.49
N ILE A 7 -11.50 -6.09 12.80
CA ILE A 7 -12.14 -7.39 12.58
C ILE A 7 -11.76 -7.85 11.18
N LEU A 8 -11.08 -8.99 11.10
CA LEU A 8 -10.69 -9.66 9.86
C LEU A 8 -11.40 -11.01 9.82
N ARG A 9 -12.42 -11.14 8.96
CA ARG A 9 -13.26 -12.35 8.83
C ARG A 9 -13.78 -12.91 10.17
N GLY A 10 -14.28 -12.02 11.04
CA GLY A 10 -14.81 -12.41 12.35
C GLY A 10 -13.73 -12.71 13.41
N LYS A 11 -12.44 -12.68 13.07
CA LYS A 11 -11.34 -12.72 14.04
C LYS A 11 -10.90 -11.30 14.41
N GLU A 12 -10.65 -11.07 15.69
CA GLU A 12 -10.20 -9.78 16.19
C GLU A 12 -8.67 -9.69 16.12
N ALA A 13 -8.17 -8.69 15.39
CA ALA A 13 -6.76 -8.39 15.24
C ALA A 13 -6.41 -7.08 15.93
N HIS A 14 -5.35 -7.09 16.72
CA HIS A 14 -4.84 -5.93 17.44
C HIS A 14 -3.46 -5.57 16.88
N ILE A 15 -3.42 -4.44 16.18
CA ILE A 15 -2.23 -4.02 15.44
C ILE A 15 -1.97 -2.53 15.71
N SER A 16 -0.69 -2.16 15.80
CA SER A 16 -0.25 -0.77 15.96
C SER A 16 0.71 -0.35 14.84
N LYS A 17 0.89 0.96 14.65
CA LYS A 17 1.87 1.50 13.69
C LYS A 17 3.30 1.00 13.96
N LYS A 18 3.70 0.84 15.22
CA LYS A 18 5.03 0.30 15.59
C LYS A 18 5.23 -1.13 15.10
N ASP A 19 4.18 -1.94 15.10
CA ASP A 19 4.26 -3.31 14.58
C ASP A 19 4.50 -3.30 13.07
N ILE A 20 3.85 -2.39 12.36
CA ILE A 20 4.07 -2.19 10.92
C ILE A 20 5.52 -1.79 10.64
N GLU A 21 6.03 -0.78 11.34
CA GLU A 21 7.40 -0.27 11.16
C GLU A 21 8.45 -1.33 11.51
N LYS A 22 8.24 -2.08 12.60
CA LYS A 22 9.13 -3.18 13.02
C LYS A 22 9.25 -4.25 11.93
N VAL A 23 8.13 -4.68 11.37
CA VAL A 23 8.12 -5.74 10.34
C VAL A 23 8.70 -5.22 9.03
N ALA A 24 8.40 -3.98 8.65
CA ALA A 24 8.96 -3.32 7.47
C ALA A 24 10.49 -3.13 7.56
N LEU A 25 11.05 -2.92 8.76
CA LEU A 25 12.50 -2.84 8.99
C LEU A 25 13.17 -4.21 8.99
N LYS A 26 12.54 -5.20 9.64
CA LYS A 26 13.12 -6.52 9.89
C LYS A 26 13.11 -7.42 8.66
N LYS A 27 12.10 -7.31 7.80
CA LYS A 27 11.88 -8.24 6.68
C LYS A 27 11.94 -7.52 5.34
N ARG A 28 12.58 -8.17 4.36
CA ARG A 28 12.43 -7.78 2.95
C ARG A 28 11.12 -8.35 2.42
N ILE A 29 10.08 -7.53 2.47
CA ILE A 29 8.75 -7.92 1.99
C ILE A 29 8.66 -7.66 0.50
N VAL A 30 8.66 -8.74 -0.27
CA VAL A 30 8.49 -8.72 -1.73
C VAL A 30 7.19 -9.44 -2.08
N GLY A 31 6.39 -8.85 -2.96
CA GLY A 31 5.08 -9.38 -3.32
C GLY A 31 4.61 -8.85 -4.67
N ARG A 32 3.72 -9.61 -5.33
CA ARG A 32 3.17 -9.27 -6.66
C ARG A 32 1.96 -8.31 -6.58
N GLY A 33 1.91 -7.43 -5.58
CA GLY A 33 0.86 -6.41 -5.50
C GLY A 33 1.19 -5.28 -6.48
N LYS A 34 0.30 -5.01 -7.43
CA LYS A 34 0.64 -4.15 -8.59
C LYS A 34 0.40 -2.65 -8.37
N ASN A 35 -0.55 -2.27 -7.52
CA ASN A 35 -1.11 -0.92 -7.56
C ASN A 35 -1.13 -0.17 -6.22
N TYR A 36 -0.82 -0.82 -5.09
CA TYR A 36 -0.89 -0.19 -3.77
C TYR A 36 0.31 -0.52 -2.92
N TYR A 37 1.03 0.52 -2.48
CA TYR A 37 2.26 0.41 -1.71
C TYR A 37 2.20 1.29 -0.47
N ALA A 38 2.65 0.73 0.66
CA ALA A 38 2.91 1.50 1.87
C ALA A 38 4.31 2.11 1.78
N CYS A 39 4.42 3.39 2.13
CA CYS A 39 5.69 4.09 2.29
C CYS A 39 6.13 4.02 3.74
N ILE A 40 7.22 3.32 4.00
CA ILE A 40 7.79 3.19 5.35
C ILE A 40 9.30 3.32 5.24
N ASN A 41 9.85 4.35 5.90
CA ASN A 41 11.30 4.63 5.90
C ASN A 41 11.90 4.69 4.48
N GLY A 42 11.24 5.40 3.55
CA GLY A 42 11.67 5.52 2.15
C GLY A 42 11.52 4.24 1.31
N LYS A 43 10.94 3.15 1.86
CA LYS A 43 10.71 1.90 1.14
C LYS A 43 9.26 1.79 0.71
N ARG A 44 9.05 1.39 -0.55
CA ARG A 44 7.74 1.01 -1.09
C ARG A 44 7.50 -0.47 -0.82
N ILE A 45 6.44 -0.79 -0.10
CA ILE A 45 6.10 -2.18 0.28
C ILE A 45 4.66 -2.49 -0.13
N PRO A 46 4.39 -3.60 -0.85
CA PRO A 46 3.02 -3.96 -1.21
C PRO A 46 2.12 -4.09 0.03
N VAL A 47 1.02 -3.33 0.07
CA VAL A 47 0.18 -3.19 1.27
C VAL A 47 -0.35 -4.51 1.81
N LYS A 48 -0.71 -5.42 0.91
CA LYS A 48 -1.31 -6.71 1.25
C LYS A 48 -0.30 -7.64 1.91
N ASN A 49 0.91 -7.68 1.36
CA ASN A 49 2.02 -8.47 1.89
C ASN A 49 2.52 -7.90 3.21
N LEU A 50 2.57 -6.57 3.34
CA LEU A 50 2.92 -5.92 4.59
C LEU A 50 1.96 -6.30 5.73
N LEU A 51 0.65 -6.16 5.51
CA LEU A 51 -0.33 -6.52 6.51
C LEU A 51 -0.27 -8.01 6.87
N TYR A 52 -0.10 -8.89 5.87
CA TYR A 52 0.07 -10.32 6.09
C TYR A 52 1.26 -10.64 6.99
N GLU A 53 2.44 -10.09 6.70
CA GLU A 53 3.64 -10.35 7.49
C GLU A 53 3.51 -9.83 8.93
N VAL A 54 2.79 -8.73 9.13
CA VAL A 54 2.51 -8.19 10.47
C VAL A 54 1.57 -9.10 11.23
N LEU A 55 0.48 -9.55 10.61
CA LEU A 55 -0.47 -10.47 11.24
C LEU A 55 0.20 -11.81 11.58
N LYS A 56 1.02 -12.32 10.66
CA LYS A 56 1.82 -13.54 10.89
C LYS A 56 2.82 -13.37 12.04
N GLU A 57 3.53 -12.25 12.12
CA GLU A 57 4.48 -12.00 13.21
C GLU A 57 3.79 -11.83 14.58
N LYS A 58 2.51 -11.43 14.58
CA LYS A 58 1.65 -11.40 15.77
C LYS A 58 1.04 -12.77 16.14
N GLY A 59 1.25 -13.80 15.33
CA GLY A 59 0.71 -15.14 15.57
C GLY A 59 -0.73 -15.34 15.12
N TYR A 60 -1.28 -14.45 14.29
CA TYR A 60 -2.62 -14.65 13.72
C TYR A 60 -2.57 -15.68 12.59
N ASP A 61 -3.41 -16.70 12.69
CA ASP A 61 -3.63 -17.69 11.64
C ASP A 61 -4.55 -17.12 10.55
N VAL A 62 -3.90 -16.48 9.57
CA VAL A 62 -4.51 -15.84 8.39
C VAL A 62 -3.67 -16.11 7.15
N THR A 63 -4.31 -16.06 6.00
CA THR A 63 -3.70 -16.17 4.67
C THR A 63 -3.91 -14.88 3.88
N LEU A 64 -3.19 -14.73 2.77
CA LEU A 64 -3.42 -13.60 1.84
C LEU A 64 -4.83 -13.63 1.20
N LEU A 65 -5.57 -14.74 1.27
CA LEU A 65 -6.93 -14.82 0.76
C LEU A 65 -7.96 -14.31 1.77
N ASP A 66 -7.56 -14.09 3.02
CA ASP A 66 -8.48 -13.70 4.09
C ASP A 66 -8.91 -12.23 4.05
N PHE A 67 -8.24 -11.41 3.26
CA PHE A 67 -8.56 -9.99 3.14
C PHE A 67 -8.26 -9.47 1.73
N THR A 68 -8.94 -8.39 1.36
CA THR A 68 -8.72 -7.72 0.08
C THR A 68 -7.56 -6.72 0.18
N THR A 69 -7.06 -6.28 -0.98
CA THR A 69 -6.09 -5.16 -1.02
C THR A 69 -6.70 -3.89 -0.41
N GLN A 70 -7.99 -3.63 -0.63
CA GLN A 70 -8.69 -2.48 -0.06
C GLN A 70 -8.81 -2.55 1.46
N ASP A 71 -9.04 -3.74 2.03
CA ASP A 71 -9.01 -3.92 3.49
C ASP A 71 -7.64 -3.57 4.05
N ALA A 72 -6.56 -4.04 3.39
CA ALA A 72 -5.20 -3.71 3.79
C ALA A 72 -4.94 -2.19 3.73
N VAL A 73 -5.34 -1.51 2.66
CA VAL A 73 -5.23 -0.05 2.54
C VAL A 73 -6.00 0.66 3.66
N ARG A 74 -7.25 0.26 3.92
CA ARG A 74 -8.09 0.86 4.97
C ARG A 74 -7.48 0.71 6.35
N ILE A 75 -6.98 -0.48 6.68
CA ILE A 75 -6.35 -0.78 7.97
C ILE A 75 -5.07 0.04 8.14
N LEU A 76 -4.18 0.02 7.14
CA LEU A 76 -2.91 0.72 7.18
C LEU A 76 -3.10 2.25 7.25
N ARG A 77 -4.03 2.82 6.47
CA ARG A 77 -4.39 4.25 6.57
C ARG A 77 -4.93 4.60 7.95
N LYS A 78 -5.80 3.76 8.53
CA LYS A 78 -6.29 3.96 9.91
C LYS A 78 -5.16 3.92 10.94
N LEU A 79 -4.06 3.22 10.66
CA LEU A 79 -2.85 3.20 11.50
C LEU A 79 -1.92 4.40 11.25
N GLY A 80 -2.24 5.28 10.29
CA GLY A 80 -1.41 6.44 9.94
C GLY A 80 -0.19 6.06 9.10
N VAL A 81 -0.32 5.02 8.27
CA VAL A 81 0.66 4.63 7.26
C VAL A 81 0.29 5.29 5.95
N GLU A 82 1.26 5.92 5.31
CA GLU A 82 1.10 6.52 3.99
C GLU A 82 1.04 5.45 2.91
N ILE A 83 0.05 5.57 2.02
CA ILE A 83 -0.19 4.60 0.95
C ILE A 83 -0.17 5.32 -0.40
N LEU A 84 0.74 4.89 -1.27
CA LEU A 84 0.78 5.26 -2.68
C LEU A 84 -0.09 4.30 -3.50
N GLU A 85 -0.81 4.87 -4.46
CA GLU A 85 -1.57 4.14 -5.46
C GLU A 85 -0.89 4.33 -6.83
N GLU A 86 -0.23 3.28 -7.33
CA GLU A 86 0.23 3.26 -8.72
C GLU A 86 -0.98 2.90 -9.60
N ARG A 87 -1.60 3.92 -10.19
CA ARG A 87 -2.53 3.69 -11.28
C ARG A 87 -1.69 3.37 -12.51
N GLU A 88 -1.87 2.17 -13.07
CA GLU A 88 -1.55 1.96 -14.49
C GLU A 88 -2.41 2.95 -15.27
N ILE A 89 -1.86 4.13 -15.54
CA ILE A 89 -2.40 5.03 -16.56
C ILE A 89 -2.30 4.22 -17.83
N GLY A 90 -3.42 3.61 -18.23
CA GLY A 90 -3.49 2.68 -19.33
C GLY A 90 -2.74 3.29 -20.52
N THR A 91 -1.59 2.69 -20.84
CA THR A 91 -0.68 3.01 -21.95
C THR A 91 -0.82 4.42 -22.51
N ALA A 92 0.23 5.24 -22.45
CA ALA A 92 0.31 6.53 -23.16
C ALA A 92 -0.27 6.51 -24.61
N LYS A 93 -0.33 5.35 -25.29
CA LYS A 93 -1.06 5.10 -26.55
C LYS A 93 -2.59 5.34 -26.51
N ALA A 94 -3.28 5.04 -25.42
CA ALA A 94 -4.72 5.29 -25.25
C ALA A 94 -5.01 6.77 -24.99
N LEU A 95 -4.16 7.44 -24.20
CA LEU A 95 -4.22 8.89 -24.00
C LEU A 95 -3.78 9.68 -25.24
N LEU A 96 -2.84 9.17 -26.05
CA LEU A 96 -2.44 9.77 -27.33
C LEU A 96 -3.59 9.82 -28.35
N LYS A 97 -4.54 8.88 -28.31
CA LYS A 97 -5.78 8.98 -29.11
C LYS A 97 -6.68 10.15 -28.67
N PHE A 98 -6.56 10.59 -27.42
CA PHE A 98 -7.26 11.77 -26.88
C PHE A 98 -6.41 13.05 -26.92
N ALA A 99 -5.10 12.94 -27.11
CA ALA A 99 -4.18 14.09 -27.21
C ALA A 99 -4.44 14.98 -28.44
N GLY A 100 -5.11 14.45 -29.47
CA GLY A 100 -5.62 15.26 -30.58
C GLY A 100 -6.83 16.14 -30.21
N THR A 101 -7.45 15.94 -29.05
CA THR A 101 -8.68 16.62 -28.62
C THR A 101 -8.49 17.49 -27.38
N LEU A 102 -7.45 17.26 -26.58
CA LEU A 102 -7.21 17.97 -25.32
C LEU A 102 -5.81 18.59 -25.31
N SER A 103 -5.62 19.63 -26.12
CA SER A 103 -4.55 20.60 -25.88
C SER A 103 -4.93 21.44 -24.66
N ILE A 104 -4.44 21.08 -23.48
CA ILE A 104 -4.25 21.99 -22.34
C ILE A 104 -3.10 21.43 -21.51
N GLY A 105 -2.08 22.27 -21.29
CA GLY A 105 -0.75 21.89 -20.86
C GLY A 105 -0.63 21.44 -19.41
N GLY A 106 0.50 20.79 -19.16
CA GLY A 106 0.95 20.32 -17.85
C GLY A 106 2.00 19.23 -18.05
N ASP A 107 3.26 19.59 -17.88
CA ASP A 107 4.43 18.73 -18.05
C ASP A 107 4.41 17.59 -17.02
N ALA A 108 4.00 16.39 -17.43
CA ALA A 108 3.82 15.23 -16.55
C ALA A 108 5.14 14.50 -16.22
N LEU A 109 6.29 15.05 -16.61
CA LEU A 109 7.60 14.40 -16.52
C LEU A 109 8.48 14.91 -15.35
N GLU A 110 8.09 15.96 -14.63
CA GLU A 110 8.91 16.50 -13.53
C GLU A 110 8.63 15.91 -12.12
N ASP A 111 7.58 15.11 -11.93
CA ASP A 111 7.16 14.66 -10.58
C ASP A 111 7.62 13.24 -10.19
N GLU A 112 8.56 12.63 -10.93
CA GLU A 112 9.01 11.26 -10.63
C GLU A 112 10.03 11.19 -9.47
N ARG A 113 10.70 12.30 -9.12
CA ARG A 113 11.84 12.30 -8.18
C ARG A 113 11.56 12.68 -6.72
N ARG A 114 10.32 12.96 -6.29
CA ARG A 114 10.05 13.48 -4.93
C ARG A 114 9.02 12.72 -4.08
N LEU A 115 8.62 11.51 -4.47
CA LEU A 115 7.48 10.85 -3.82
C LEU A 115 7.77 10.19 -2.45
N CYS A 116 9.01 10.19 -1.97
CA CYS A 116 9.39 9.62 -0.66
C CYS A 116 10.61 10.29 0.00
N GLU A 117 10.81 11.61 -0.15
CA GLU A 117 11.83 12.36 0.62
C GLU A 117 11.26 12.89 1.95
#